data_AF-A0A832EVR3-F1
#
_entry.id   AF-A0A832EVR3-F1
#
_cell.length_a   1.000
_cell.length_b   1.000
_cell.length_c   1.000
_cell.angle_alpha   90.00
_cell.angle_beta   90.00
_cell.angle_gamma   90.00
#
_symmetry.space_group_name_H-M   'P 1'
#
loop_
_entity.id
_entity.type
_entity.pdbx_description
1 polymer ?
#
loop_
_entity_poly.entity_id
_entity_poly.type
_entity_poly.pdbx_seq_one_letter_code
_entity_poly.pdbx_strand_id
1 'polypeptide(L)'
;MTGVEVLDDAHAAADVIGIKVGTRLPGTVEVGTVHASSEVLFVAVHRTTPRGVRVRLRDAPHDAWVVGCAEPDAVAAMVIARRRPR
;
A
#
# COMPACT_ATOMS: atom_id res chain seq x y z
N MET A 1 -12.37 4.38 -1.21
CA MET A 1 -11.48 4.10 -0.06
C MET A 1 -12.27 4.05 1.24
N THR A 2 -11.88 3.23 2.22
CA THR A 2 -12.50 3.12 3.57
C THR A 2 -11.58 3.56 4.71
N GLY A 3 -10.27 3.71 4.47
CA GLY A 3 -9.31 4.20 5.45
C GLY A 3 -7.92 4.41 4.87
N VAL A 4 -7.06 5.10 5.62
CA VAL A 4 -5.63 5.25 5.33
C VAL A 4 -4.85 4.96 6.59
N GLU A 5 -3.77 4.20 6.46
CA GLU A 5 -2.84 3.84 7.52
C GLU A 5 -1.43 4.24 7.07
N VAL A 6 -0.65 4.84 7.97
CA VAL A 6 0.79 5.08 7.75
C VAL A 6 1.53 3.80 8.11
N LEU A 7 2.44 3.37 7.24
CA LEU A 7 3.29 2.21 7.44
C LEU A 7 4.74 2.67 7.65
N ASP A 8 5.33 2.27 8.78
CA ASP A 8 6.75 2.49 9.03
C ASP A 8 7.64 1.52 8.24
N ASP A 9 7.07 0.39 7.81
CA ASP A 9 7.68 -0.53 6.86
C ASP A 9 6.63 -0.98 5.82
N ALA A 10 6.70 -0.39 4.63
CA ALA A 10 5.82 -0.71 3.52
C ALA A 10 6.26 -1.99 2.79
N HIS A 11 7.53 -2.41 2.90
CA HIS A 11 8.00 -3.67 2.33
C HIS A 11 7.38 -4.87 3.06
N ALA A 12 7.24 -4.78 4.39
CA ALA A 12 6.61 -5.81 5.21
C ALA A 12 5.16 -6.12 4.77
N ALA A 13 4.43 -5.11 4.28
CA ALA A 13 3.08 -5.30 3.76
C ALA A 13 3.03 -6.17 2.48
N ALA A 14 4.14 -6.27 1.75
CA ALA A 14 4.31 -7.15 0.59
C ALA A 14 4.88 -8.52 0.94
N ASP A 15 5.35 -8.71 2.18
CA ASP A 15 6.00 -9.94 2.67
C ASP A 15 5.03 -10.88 3.39
N VAL A 16 3.82 -10.99 2.85
CA VAL A 16 2.78 -11.91 3.34
C VAL A 16 2.82 -13.23 2.58
N ILE A 17 2.37 -14.31 3.22
CA ILE A 17 2.19 -15.61 2.56
C ILE A 17 1.07 -15.48 1.53
N GLY A 18 1.33 -15.87 0.28
CA GLY A 18 0.37 -15.73 -0.81
C GLY A 18 1.00 -15.72 -2.19
N ILE A 19 0.15 -15.62 -3.22
CA ILE A 19 0.54 -15.54 -4.63
C ILE A 19 0.88 -14.08 -4.97
N LYS A 20 1.97 -13.87 -5.69
CA LYS A 20 2.45 -12.53 -6.08
C LYS A 20 2.62 -12.47 -7.58
N VAL A 21 2.03 -11.46 -8.21
CA VAL A 21 2.10 -11.24 -9.67
C VAL A 21 2.69 -9.85 -9.91
N GLY A 22 3.94 -9.81 -10.39
CA GLY A 22 4.66 -8.56 -10.65
C GLY A 22 6.17 -8.68 -10.42
N THR A 23 6.83 -7.54 -10.24
CA THR A 23 8.26 -7.46 -9.93
C THR A 23 8.47 -7.51 -8.43
N ARG A 24 9.33 -8.43 -7.97
CA ARG A 24 9.70 -8.54 -6.56
C ARG A 24 11.17 -8.84 -6.39
N LEU A 25 11.87 -7.94 -5.71
CA LEU A 25 13.13 -8.18 -5.04
C LEU A 25 12.97 -7.70 -3.59
N PRO A 26 12.87 -8.61 -2.60
CA PRO A 26 12.55 -8.26 -1.22
C PRO A 26 13.44 -7.14 -0.65
N GLY A 27 12.82 -6.12 -0.05
CA GLY A 27 13.51 -4.97 0.53
C GLY A 27 14.13 -4.01 -0.50
N THR A 28 13.96 -4.28 -1.80
CA THR A 28 14.48 -3.44 -2.88
C THR A 28 13.36 -2.84 -3.73
N VAL A 29 12.49 -3.68 -4.27
CA VAL A 29 11.35 -3.25 -5.09
C VAL A 29 10.25 -4.30 -5.07
N GLU A 30 9.03 -3.86 -4.85
CA GLU A 30 7.82 -4.68 -4.85
C GLU A 30 6.73 -3.91 -5.58
N VAL A 31 6.49 -4.29 -6.83
CA VAL A 31 5.45 -3.70 -7.67
C VAL A 31 4.59 -4.80 -8.25
N GLY A 32 3.34 -4.90 -7.81
CA GLY A 32 2.44 -5.94 -8.30
C GLY A 32 1.20 -6.18 -7.45
N THR A 33 0.48 -7.23 -7.81
CA THR A 33 -0.69 -7.71 -7.06
C THR A 33 -0.27 -8.85 -6.12
N VAL A 34 -0.66 -8.76 -4.85
CA VAL A 34 -0.45 -9.80 -3.84
C VAL A 34 -1.80 -10.36 -3.43
N HIS A 35 -2.02 -11.64 -3.73
CA HIS A 35 -3.16 -12.40 -3.23
C HIS A 35 -2.77 -13.06 -1.90
N ALA A 36 -3.08 -12.37 -0.80
CA ALA A 36 -2.95 -12.90 0.55
C ALA A 36 -4.19 -13.74 0.92
N SER A 37 -4.16 -14.42 2.06
CA SER A 37 -5.25 -15.31 2.51
C SER A 37 -6.61 -14.62 2.69
N SER A 38 -6.62 -13.32 3.01
CA SER A 38 -7.84 -12.57 3.31
C SER A 38 -7.98 -11.25 2.55
N GLU A 39 -7.00 -10.88 1.74
CA GLU A 39 -7.00 -9.61 1.01
C GLU A 39 -6.19 -9.68 -0.29
N VAL A 40 -6.62 -8.90 -1.28
CA VAL A 40 -5.89 -8.66 -2.53
C VAL A 40 -5.29 -7.26 -2.48
N LEU A 41 -3.97 -7.19 -2.44
CA LEU A 41 -3.22 -5.94 -2.36
C LEU A 41 -2.69 -5.54 -3.73
N PHE A 42 -2.71 -4.25 -4.04
CA PHE A 42 -1.79 -3.67 -5.02
C PHE A 42 -0.63 -3.02 -4.26
N VAL A 43 0.60 -3.34 -4.61
CA VAL A 43 1.81 -2.87 -3.93
C VAL A 43 2.69 -2.12 -4.92
N ALA A 44 3.22 -0.97 -4.51
CA ALA A 44 4.26 -0.23 -5.21
C ALA A 44 5.25 0.39 -4.21
N VAL A 45 6.30 -0.34 -3.86
CA VAL A 45 7.30 0.07 -2.87
C VAL A 45 8.69 -0.03 -3.48
N HIS A 46 9.54 0.95 -3.18
CA HIS A 46 10.93 1.01 -3.62
C HIS A 46 11.82 1.27 -2.41
N ARG A 47 13.05 0.75 -2.41
CA ARG A 47 14.03 0.90 -1.31
C ARG A 47 14.29 2.33 -0.84
N THR A 48 14.07 3.33 -1.69
CA THR A 48 14.26 4.74 -1.34
C THR A 48 13.07 5.34 -0.60
N THR A 49 11.94 4.64 -0.57
CA THR A 49 10.71 5.01 0.12
C THR A 49 10.20 3.81 0.95
N PRO A 50 10.96 3.40 1.99
CA PRO A 50 10.64 2.21 2.78
C PRO A 50 9.41 2.41 3.68
N ARG A 51 9.12 3.65 4.07
CA ARG A 51 7.85 4.03 4.71
C ARG A 51 6.80 4.31 3.64
N GLY A 52 5.53 4.25 4.00
CA GLY A 52 4.46 4.45 3.04
C GLY A 52 3.08 4.59 3.65
N VAL A 53 2.07 4.43 2.80
CA VAL A 53 0.68 4.38 3.22
C VAL A 53 0.00 3.12 2.69
N ARG A 54 -0.92 2.58 3.48
CA ARG A 54 -1.94 1.63 3.03
C ARG A 54 -3.27 2.37 2.92
N VAL A 55 -3.83 2.39 1.71
CA VAL A 55 -5.17 2.92 1.46
C VAL A 55 -6.12 1.76 1.27
N ARG A 56 -7.06 1.56 2.19
CA ARG A 56 -8.12 0.57 2.01
C ARG A 56 -9.11 1.08 0.99
N LEU A 57 -9.45 0.27 -0.01
CA LEU A 57 -10.33 0.64 -1.10
C LEU A 57 -11.77 0.20 -0.80
N ARG A 58 -12.73 0.77 -1.52
CA ARG A 58 -14.14 0.37 -1.46
C ARG A 58 -14.57 0.17 -2.90
N ASP A 59 -15.31 -0.90 -3.17
CA ASP A 59 -15.87 -1.20 -4.49
C ASP A 59 -14.78 -1.24 -5.60
N ALA A 60 -13.61 -1.81 -5.28
CA ALA A 60 -12.47 -1.92 -6.16
C ALA A 60 -11.97 -3.38 -6.25
N PRO A 61 -11.25 -3.78 -7.32
CA PRO A 61 -10.71 -5.13 -7.47
C PRO A 61 -9.63 -5.51 -6.43
N HIS A 62 -8.97 -4.51 -5.85
CA HIS A 62 -8.02 -4.66 -4.77
C HIS A 62 -8.64 -4.14 -3.48
N ASP A 63 -8.40 -4.83 -2.37
CA ASP A 63 -8.88 -4.43 -1.05
C ASP A 63 -8.06 -3.28 -0.48
N ALA A 64 -6.78 -3.20 -0.84
CA ALA A 64 -5.92 -2.09 -0.47
C ALA A 64 -4.82 -1.80 -1.49
N TRP A 65 -4.40 -0.54 -1.51
CA TRP A 65 -3.19 -0.08 -2.19
C TRP A 65 -2.13 0.27 -1.15
N VAL A 66 -0.97 -0.37 -1.24
CA VAL A 66 0.22 -0.06 -0.48
C VAL A 66 1.21 0.67 -1.38
N VAL A 67 1.66 1.85 -0.96
CA VAL A 67 2.64 2.64 -1.71
C VAL A 67 3.69 3.24 -0.80
N GLY A 68 4.95 3.03 -1.15
CA GLY A 68 6.08 3.69 -0.50
C GLY A 68 6.15 5.17 -0.90
N CYS A 69 6.28 6.08 0.05
CA CYS A 69 6.39 7.52 -0.23
C CYS A 69 7.27 8.25 0.80
N ALA A 70 7.78 9.43 0.42
CA ALA A 70 8.74 10.18 1.23
C ALA A 70 8.13 10.78 2.50
N GLU A 71 6.88 11.25 2.42
CA GLU A 71 6.18 11.92 3.53
C GLU A 71 4.82 11.24 3.79
N PRO A 72 4.80 10.02 4.34
CA PRO A 72 3.58 9.22 4.45
C PRO A 72 2.52 9.88 5.34
N ASP A 73 2.93 10.58 6.39
CA ASP A 73 2.05 11.32 7.29
C ASP A 73 1.31 12.46 6.56
N ALA A 74 2.04 13.24 5.75
CA ALA A 74 1.46 14.31 4.94
C ALA A 74 0.54 13.77 3.84
N VAL A 75 0.94 12.66 3.19
CA VAL A 75 0.12 11.98 2.20
C VAL A 75 -1.18 11.46 2.83
N ALA A 76 -1.11 10.80 3.98
CA ALA A 76 -2.28 10.31 4.69
C ALA A 76 -3.24 11.46 5.06
N ALA A 77 -2.72 12.55 5.61
CA ALA A 77 -3.50 13.74 5.93
C ALA A 77 -4.19 14.33 4.70
N MET A 78 -3.48 14.45 3.57
CA MET A 78 -4.03 14.93 2.31
C MET A 78 -5.17 14.04 1.79
N VAL A 79 -4.97 12.72 1.80
CA VAL A 79 -5.97 11.75 1.33
C VAL A 79 -7.22 11.79 2.21
N ILE A 80 -7.06 11.88 3.53
CA ILE A 80 -8.18 12.03 4.47
C ILE A 80 -8.92 13.35 4.26
N ALA A 81 -8.20 14.46 4.06
CA ALA A 81 -8.80 15.78 3.84
C ALA A 81 -9.67 15.82 2.57
N ARG A 82 -9.22 15.17 1.49
CA ARG A 82 -9.99 15.04 0.23
C ARG A 82 -11.28 14.23 0.37
N ARG A 83 -11.49 13.54 1.50
CA ARG A 83 -12.68 12.70 1.75
C ARG A 83 -13.84 13.46 2.39
N ARG A 84 -13.61 14.68 2.92
CA ARG A 84 -14.70 15.51 3.42
C ARG A 84 -15.54 15.98 2.22
N PRO A 85 -16.86 15.72 2.20
CA PRO A 85 -17.73 16.27 1.16
C PRO A 85 -17.62 17.79 1.18
N ARG A 86 -17.55 18.40 -0.02
CA ARG A 86 -17.87 19.82 -0.18
C ARG A 86 -19.32 20.07 0.16
#